data_AF-A0A7C1PSS7-F1
#
_entry.id   AF-A0A7C1PSS7-F1
#
_cell.length_a   1.000
_cell.length_b   1.000
_cell.length_c   1.000
_cell.angle_alpha   90.00
_cell.angle_beta   90.00
_cell.angle_gamma   90.00
#
_symmetry.space_group_name_H-M   'P 1'
#
loop_
_entity.id
_entity.type
_entity.pdbx_description
1 polymer ?
#
loop_
_entity_poly.entity_id
_entity_poly.type
_entity_poly.pdbx_seq_one_letter_code
_entity_poly.pdbx_strand_id
1 'polypeptide(L)'
;MLFSSFKKDTKEGLQRTIIRLNNGLVLREGHRTKKILLLLPHCLQIDKCDIRITHNIYNCKRCGRCEIKDLINIADEYNLNLSIATGGTLARKIVMEVRPDAIVAVACERDLSSGIVDIYPMPVIGIPNERPYGPCFNTQVDLKRVNEAILSLCKDVI
;
A
#
# COMPACT_ATOMS: atom_id res chain seq x y z
N MET A 1 -0.62 -0.91 35.17
CA MET A 1 -0.54 -1.38 33.76
C MET A 1 -1.81 -1.12 32.94
N LEU A 2 -2.79 -0.32 33.41
CA LEU A 2 -4.05 -0.08 32.67
C LEU A 2 -4.05 1.19 31.79
N PHE A 3 -3.16 2.15 32.03
CA PHE A 3 -3.10 3.41 31.26
C PHE A 3 -2.44 3.28 29.88
N SER A 4 -1.68 2.20 29.62
CA SER A 4 -0.96 2.01 28.37
C SER A 4 -1.83 1.53 27.20
N SER A 5 -2.92 0.79 27.45
CA SER A 5 -3.83 0.33 26.38
C SER A 5 -4.69 1.46 25.81
N PHE A 6 -5.21 2.36 26.65
CA PHE A 6 -6.05 3.49 26.18
C PHE A 6 -5.31 4.47 25.25
N LYS A 7 -3.97 4.60 25.38
CA LYS A 7 -3.15 5.45 24.49
C LYS A 7 -2.93 4.84 23.09
N LYS A 8 -3.07 3.53 22.94
CA LYS A 8 -2.79 2.84 21.67
C LYS A 8 -3.92 3.06 20.66
N ASP A 9 -5.16 2.97 21.12
CA ASP A 9 -6.34 3.21 20.28
C ASP A 9 -6.43 4.66 19.81
N THR A 10 -6.08 5.61 20.66
CA THR A 10 -6.07 7.05 20.29
C THR A 10 -5.02 7.37 19.23
N LYS A 11 -3.83 6.74 19.29
CA LYS A 11 -2.79 6.93 18.27
C LYS A 11 -3.17 6.31 16.94
N GLU A 12 -3.64 5.06 16.92
CA GLU A 12 -4.05 4.40 15.68
C GLU A 12 -5.26 5.12 15.05
N GLY A 13 -6.22 5.57 15.86
CA GLY A 13 -7.34 6.39 15.40
C GLY A 13 -6.92 7.70 14.74
N LEU A 14 -5.91 8.38 15.27
CA LEU A 14 -5.34 9.57 14.63
C LEU A 14 -4.69 9.22 13.28
N GLN A 15 -3.93 8.14 13.21
CA GLN A 15 -3.28 7.67 11.99
C GLN A 15 -4.32 7.32 10.90
N ARG A 16 -5.41 6.63 11.26
CA ARG A 16 -6.54 6.39 10.34
C ARG A 16 -7.18 7.68 9.86
N THR A 17 -7.31 8.66 10.74
CA THR A 17 -7.88 9.97 10.39
C THR A 17 -7.00 10.69 9.38
N ILE A 18 -5.68 10.70 9.58
CA ILE A 18 -4.71 11.27 8.63
C ILE A 18 -4.85 10.62 7.25
N ILE A 19 -4.86 9.28 7.20
CA ILE A 19 -4.99 8.52 5.94
C ILE A 19 -6.30 8.87 5.24
N ARG A 20 -7.42 8.87 5.98
CA ARG A 20 -8.75 9.19 5.42
C ARG A 20 -8.81 10.61 4.87
N LEU A 21 -8.27 11.59 5.59
CA LEU A 21 -8.25 12.98 5.15
C LEU A 21 -7.38 13.15 3.89
N ASN A 22 -6.18 12.58 3.91
CA ASN A 22 -5.28 12.60 2.75
C ASN A 22 -5.93 11.97 1.52
N ASN A 23 -6.49 10.76 1.64
CA ASN A 23 -7.17 10.10 0.52
C ASN A 23 -8.32 10.96 -0.01
N GLY A 24 -9.10 11.57 0.88
CA GLY A 24 -10.19 12.48 0.48
C GLY A 24 -9.71 13.74 -0.23
N LEU A 25 -8.51 14.25 0.08
CA LEU A 25 -7.89 15.38 -0.61
C LEU A 25 -7.41 14.97 -2.01
N VAL A 26 -6.64 13.90 -2.11
CA VAL A 26 -6.11 13.39 -3.39
C VAL A 26 -7.25 13.07 -4.37
N LEU A 27 -8.33 12.44 -3.89
CA LEU A 27 -9.52 12.16 -4.71
C LEU A 27 -10.23 13.44 -5.19
N ARG A 28 -10.24 14.50 -4.39
CA ARG A 28 -10.85 15.80 -4.75
C ARG A 28 -10.01 16.60 -5.72
N GLU A 29 -8.69 16.50 -5.64
CA GLU A 29 -7.76 17.11 -6.59
C GLU A 29 -7.89 16.51 -8.00
N GLY A 30 -8.40 15.28 -8.10
CA GLY A 30 -8.68 14.64 -9.39
C GLY A 30 -7.43 14.37 -10.21
N HIS A 31 -6.28 14.18 -9.57
CA HIS A 31 -5.02 13.90 -10.25
C HIS A 31 -5.12 12.60 -11.05
N ARG A 32 -4.77 12.65 -12.35
CA ARG A 32 -4.74 11.49 -13.24
C ARG A 32 -3.37 11.33 -13.87
N THR A 33 -2.80 10.12 -13.80
CA THR A 33 -1.50 9.79 -14.41
C THR A 33 -1.47 8.36 -14.94
N LYS A 34 -0.48 8.09 -15.80
CA LYS A 34 -0.10 6.74 -16.24
C LYS A 34 1.02 6.15 -15.37
N LYS A 35 1.77 6.99 -14.64
CA LYS A 35 2.93 6.58 -13.83
C LYS A 35 2.55 6.38 -12.38
N ILE A 36 1.77 5.34 -12.12
CA ILE A 36 1.37 4.98 -10.75
C ILE A 36 2.32 3.91 -10.22
N LEU A 37 2.75 4.08 -8.96
CA LEU A 37 3.43 3.04 -8.19
C LEU A 37 2.44 2.40 -7.21
N LEU A 38 2.18 1.10 -7.39
CA LEU A 38 1.52 0.25 -6.40
C LEU A 38 2.59 -0.27 -5.42
N LEU A 39 2.57 0.24 -4.20
CA LEU A 39 3.52 -0.10 -3.15
C LEU A 39 2.87 -1.01 -2.11
N LEU A 40 3.41 -2.21 -1.95
CA LEU A 40 2.86 -3.25 -1.09
C LEU A 40 3.76 -3.55 0.11
N PRO A 41 3.20 -4.05 1.23
CA PRO A 41 3.99 -4.51 2.34
C PRO A 41 4.34 -5.99 2.14
N HIS A 42 5.52 -6.40 2.62
CA HIS A 42 5.91 -7.82 2.58
C HIS A 42 4.97 -8.73 3.39
N CYS A 43 4.24 -8.19 4.36
CA CYS A 43 3.36 -8.92 5.27
C CYS A 43 2.12 -9.54 4.59
N LEU A 44 1.80 -9.16 3.34
CA LEU A 44 0.76 -9.81 2.54
C LEU A 44 1.18 -11.20 2.05
N GLN A 45 2.50 -11.44 1.96
CA GLN A 45 3.01 -12.76 1.63
C GLN A 45 2.79 -13.68 2.83
N ILE A 46 2.26 -14.88 2.58
CA ILE A 46 2.15 -15.88 3.64
C ILE A 46 3.53 -16.25 4.20
N ASP A 47 3.62 -16.49 5.51
CA ASP A 47 4.85 -16.82 6.21
C ASP A 47 5.53 -18.09 5.66
N LYS A 48 4.74 -19.09 5.26
CA LYS A 48 5.21 -20.37 4.69
C LYS A 48 5.48 -20.30 3.19
N CYS A 49 5.84 -19.14 2.66
CA CYS A 49 6.21 -19.00 1.26
C CYS A 49 7.71 -19.23 1.08
N ASP A 50 8.09 -20.21 0.26
CA ASP A 50 9.50 -20.56 0.01
C ASP A 50 10.23 -19.58 -0.92
N ILE A 51 9.55 -18.52 -1.37
CA ILE A 51 10.07 -17.58 -2.37
C ILE A 51 10.20 -16.20 -1.75
N ARG A 52 11.38 -15.58 -1.87
CA ARG A 52 11.55 -14.20 -1.47
C ARG A 52 11.18 -13.25 -2.61
N ILE A 53 10.17 -12.41 -2.37
CA ILE A 53 9.65 -11.43 -3.34
C ILE A 53 10.12 -10.00 -3.06
N THR A 54 10.87 -9.76 -1.98
CA THR A 54 11.28 -8.41 -1.53
C THR A 54 12.06 -7.61 -2.58
N HIS A 55 12.87 -8.27 -3.41
CA HIS A 55 13.67 -7.62 -4.46
C HIS A 55 12.98 -7.61 -5.81
N ASN A 56 12.24 -8.68 -6.12
CA ASN A 56 11.48 -8.80 -7.35
C ASN A 56 10.17 -9.52 -7.05
N ILE A 57 9.06 -8.78 -7.07
CA ILE A 57 7.73 -9.33 -6.82
C ILE A 57 7.30 -10.36 -7.87
N TYR A 58 7.83 -10.27 -9.09
CA TYR A 58 7.56 -11.20 -10.18
C TYR A 58 8.21 -12.58 -9.99
N ASN A 59 9.05 -12.76 -8.97
CA ASN A 59 9.47 -14.10 -8.54
C ASN A 59 8.30 -14.93 -7.97
N CYS A 60 7.19 -14.29 -7.61
CA CYS A 60 6.00 -14.99 -7.13
C CYS A 60 5.53 -16.05 -8.15
N LYS A 61 5.43 -17.31 -7.70
CA LYS A 61 4.86 -18.43 -8.49
C LYS A 61 3.37 -18.31 -8.81
N ARG A 62 2.70 -17.22 -8.38
CA ARG A 62 1.27 -16.99 -8.59
C ARG A 62 0.39 -18.16 -8.07
N CYS A 63 0.79 -18.79 -6.97
CA CYS A 63 0.13 -19.99 -6.42
C CYS A 63 -1.26 -19.75 -5.78
N GLY A 64 -1.68 -18.49 -5.61
CA GLY A 64 -3.00 -18.14 -5.07
C GLY A 64 -3.17 -18.29 -3.56
N ARG A 65 -2.10 -18.56 -2.81
CA ARG A 65 -2.16 -18.69 -1.34
C ARG A 65 -2.20 -17.35 -0.59
N CYS A 66 -1.94 -16.24 -1.26
CA CYS A 66 -2.04 -14.86 -0.76
C CYS A 66 -2.45 -13.91 -1.90
N GLU A 67 -2.87 -12.69 -1.55
CA GLU A 67 -3.33 -11.70 -2.53
C GLU A 67 -2.22 -11.18 -3.45
N ILE A 68 -0.95 -11.51 -3.20
CA ILE A 68 0.18 -11.11 -4.08
C ILE A 68 -0.07 -11.54 -5.52
N LYS A 69 -0.67 -12.71 -5.77
CA LYS A 69 -1.02 -13.15 -7.13
C LYS A 69 -1.94 -12.12 -7.81
N ASP A 70 -3.00 -11.76 -7.12
CA ASP A 70 -4.07 -10.93 -7.67
C ASP A 70 -3.61 -9.47 -7.79
N LEU A 71 -2.78 -8.99 -6.86
CA LEU A 71 -2.14 -7.67 -6.93
C LEU A 71 -1.15 -7.56 -8.09
N ILE A 72 -0.41 -8.64 -8.42
CA ILE A 72 0.42 -8.68 -9.62
C ILE A 72 -0.47 -8.59 -10.86
N ASN A 73 -1.55 -9.36 -10.92
CA ASN A 73 -2.46 -9.32 -12.06
C ASN A 73 -3.10 -7.93 -12.26
N ILE A 74 -3.52 -7.27 -11.17
CA ILE A 74 -4.02 -5.88 -11.20
C ILE A 74 -2.94 -4.94 -11.73
N ALA A 75 -1.70 -5.04 -11.24
CA ALA A 75 -0.62 -4.19 -11.73
C ALA A 75 -0.32 -4.43 -13.22
N ASP A 76 -0.33 -5.68 -13.68
CA ASP A 76 -0.14 -6.05 -15.07
C ASP A 76 -1.27 -5.48 -15.96
N GLU A 77 -2.53 -5.58 -15.50
CA GLU A 77 -3.73 -5.10 -16.23
C GLU A 77 -3.70 -3.58 -16.47
N TYR A 78 -3.31 -2.80 -15.45
CA TYR A 78 -3.22 -1.34 -15.56
C TYR A 78 -1.83 -0.84 -15.96
N ASN A 79 -0.87 -1.74 -16.24
CA ASN A 79 0.53 -1.43 -16.58
C ASN A 79 1.22 -0.51 -15.54
N LEU A 80 1.14 -0.89 -14.26
CA LEU A 80 1.65 -0.13 -13.12
C LEU A 80 3.08 -0.52 -12.75
N ASN A 81 3.80 0.40 -12.11
CA ASN A 81 5.00 0.01 -11.36
C ASN A 81 4.55 -0.69 -10.07
N LEU A 82 5.09 -1.89 -9.81
CA LEU A 82 4.75 -2.69 -8.63
C LEU A 82 6.00 -2.96 -7.80
N SER A 83 5.94 -2.72 -6.49
CA SER A 83 7.09 -2.96 -5.60
C SER A 83 6.68 -3.32 -4.18
N ILE A 84 7.57 -4.01 -3.47
CA ILE A 84 7.39 -4.39 -2.06
C ILE A 84 8.35 -3.58 -1.19
N ALA A 85 7.81 -2.96 -0.13
CA ALA A 85 8.60 -2.36 0.93
C ALA A 85 8.46 -3.14 2.23
N THR A 86 9.59 -3.35 2.92
CA THR A 86 9.63 -3.94 4.27
C THR A 86 9.54 -2.90 5.39
N GLY A 87 9.51 -1.61 5.02
CA GLY A 87 9.38 -0.48 5.92
C GLY A 87 9.64 0.83 5.19
N GLY A 88 9.50 1.95 5.91
CA GLY A 88 9.57 3.29 5.32
C GLY A 88 10.87 3.59 4.57
N THR A 89 12.03 3.10 5.02
CA THR A 89 13.32 3.42 4.39
C THR A 89 13.42 2.82 2.99
N LEU A 90 12.99 1.57 2.83
CA LEU A 90 12.93 0.94 1.53
C LEU A 90 11.85 1.58 0.65
N ALA A 91 10.69 1.93 1.22
CA ALA A 91 9.65 2.66 0.51
C ALA A 91 10.17 3.97 -0.10
N ARG A 92 10.85 4.81 0.69
CA ARG A 92 11.45 6.07 0.23
C ARG A 92 12.47 5.84 -0.89
N LYS A 93 13.32 4.82 -0.75
CA LYS A 93 14.30 4.46 -1.78
C LYS A 93 13.60 4.09 -3.10
N ILE A 94 12.58 3.22 -3.04
CA ILE A 94 11.80 2.82 -4.22
C ILE A 94 11.14 4.04 -4.87
N VAL A 95 10.54 4.94 -4.10
CA VAL A 95 9.91 6.17 -4.64
C VAL A 95 10.93 7.04 -5.38
N MET A 96 12.15 7.20 -4.84
CA MET A 96 13.22 7.96 -5.50
C MET A 96 13.74 7.30 -6.79
N GLU A 97 13.76 5.97 -6.84
CA GLU A 97 14.22 5.18 -7.99
C GLU A 97 13.17 5.14 -9.10
N VAL A 98 11.91 4.84 -8.75
CA VAL A 98 10.79 4.71 -9.69
C VAL A 98 10.33 6.08 -10.20
N ARG A 99 10.40 7.12 -9.36
CA ARG A 99 9.88 8.47 -9.64
C ARG A 99 8.44 8.45 -10.20
N PRO A 100 7.48 7.89 -9.46
CA PRO A 100 6.09 7.87 -9.90
C PRO A 100 5.48 9.28 -9.83
N ASP A 101 4.38 9.48 -10.55
CA ASP A 101 3.57 10.70 -10.45
C ASP A 101 2.45 10.56 -9.39
N ALA A 102 2.09 9.32 -9.03
CA ALA A 102 1.14 9.02 -7.96
C ALA A 102 1.41 7.64 -7.34
N ILE A 103 0.98 7.43 -6.09
CA ILE A 103 1.21 6.19 -5.35
C ILE A 103 -0.10 5.63 -4.81
N VAL A 104 -0.33 4.33 -5.00
CA VAL A 104 -1.31 3.55 -4.25
C VAL A 104 -0.52 2.69 -3.27
N ALA A 105 -0.67 2.94 -1.97
CA ALA A 105 0.12 2.27 -0.94
C ALA A 105 -0.77 1.39 -0.04
N VAL A 106 -0.35 0.14 0.16
CA VAL A 106 -0.95 -0.78 1.14
C VAL A 106 0.04 -0.96 2.29
N ALA A 107 -0.36 -0.67 3.52
CA ALA A 107 0.44 -0.94 4.71
C ALA A 107 -0.41 -0.77 5.98
N CYS A 108 0.21 -0.93 7.15
CA CYS A 108 -0.44 -0.59 8.40
C CYS A 108 -0.62 0.93 8.55
N GLU A 109 -1.51 1.35 9.43
CA GLU A 109 -1.82 2.76 9.66
C GLU A 109 -0.59 3.59 10.03
N ARG A 110 0.34 2.98 10.76
CA ARG A 110 1.59 3.63 11.15
C ARG A 110 2.43 3.99 9.94
N ASP A 111 2.73 3.02 9.09
CA ASP A 111 3.59 3.22 7.93
C ASP A 111 2.93 4.12 6.90
N LEU A 112 1.61 3.97 6.68
CA LEU A 112 0.85 4.84 5.78
C LEU A 112 0.85 6.29 6.26
N SER A 113 0.51 6.54 7.53
CA SER A 113 0.45 7.92 8.06
C SER A 113 1.81 8.61 8.04
N SER A 114 2.89 7.94 8.43
CA SER A 114 4.24 8.52 8.31
C SER A 114 4.66 8.69 6.85
N GLY A 115 4.38 7.68 6.02
CA GLY A 115 4.77 7.70 4.61
C GLY A 115 4.12 8.83 3.85
N ILE A 116 2.82 9.07 4.05
CA ILE A 116 2.06 10.17 3.43
C ILE A 116 2.70 11.53 3.77
N VAL A 117 3.08 11.74 5.03
CA VAL A 117 3.71 13.00 5.47
C VAL A 117 5.10 13.15 4.85
N ASP A 118 5.90 12.08 4.82
CA ASP A 118 7.29 12.10 4.34
C ASP A 118 7.42 12.46 2.85
N ILE A 119 6.40 12.18 2.03
CA ILE A 119 6.48 12.32 0.57
C ILE A 119 5.61 13.44 0.00
N TYR A 120 4.98 14.25 0.86
CA TYR A 120 4.26 15.44 0.41
C TYR A 120 5.17 16.34 -0.45
N PRO A 121 4.72 16.84 -1.62
CA PRO A 121 3.33 16.92 -2.11
C PRO A 121 2.89 15.79 -3.07
N MET A 122 3.56 14.64 -3.12
CA MET A 122 3.18 13.52 -4.01
C MET A 122 1.76 13.01 -3.70
N PRO A 123 0.86 12.81 -4.69
CA PRO A 123 -0.46 12.24 -4.45
C PRO A 123 -0.36 10.76 -4.06
N VAL A 124 -0.91 10.43 -2.89
CA VAL A 124 -0.91 9.08 -2.32
C VAL A 124 -2.33 8.68 -1.93
N ILE A 125 -2.78 7.50 -2.35
CA ILE A 125 -3.95 6.85 -1.76
C ILE A 125 -3.46 5.69 -0.88
N GLY A 126 -3.68 5.82 0.43
CA GLY A 126 -3.31 4.81 1.42
C GLY A 126 -4.44 3.85 1.75
N ILE A 127 -4.20 2.55 1.65
CA ILE A 127 -5.16 1.49 1.95
C ILE A 127 -4.62 0.67 3.14
N PRO A 128 -5.22 0.83 4.34
CA PRO A 128 -4.84 0.03 5.49
C PRO A 128 -5.02 -1.46 5.20
N ASN A 129 -4.01 -2.26 5.53
CA ASN A 129 -4.14 -3.71 5.47
C ASN A 129 -4.91 -4.26 6.68
N GLU A 130 -5.58 -5.39 6.47
CA GLU A 130 -6.25 -6.15 7.50
C GLU A 130 -5.25 -7.08 8.19
N ARG A 131 -5.39 -7.23 9.52
CA ARG A 131 -4.44 -7.94 10.37
C ARG A 131 -5.13 -9.08 11.13
N PRO A 132 -5.75 -10.06 10.44
CA PRO A 132 -6.52 -11.13 11.08
C PRO A 132 -5.66 -12.02 11.99
N TYR A 133 -4.37 -12.15 11.70
CA TYR A 133 -3.41 -12.94 12.47
C TYR A 133 -2.42 -12.10 13.26
N GLY A 134 -2.74 -10.82 13.49
CA GLY A 134 -1.89 -9.88 14.22
C GLY A 134 -1.00 -9.01 13.32
N PRO A 135 -0.12 -8.18 13.93
CA PRO A 135 0.68 -7.23 13.21
C PRO A 135 1.76 -7.92 12.37
N CYS A 136 1.87 -7.52 11.10
CA CYS A 136 2.93 -7.96 10.18
C CYS A 136 2.99 -9.48 9.97
N PHE A 137 1.88 -10.20 10.14
CA PHE A 137 1.82 -11.64 9.95
C PHE A 137 0.57 -12.01 9.17
N ASN A 138 0.76 -12.58 7.96
CA ASN A 138 -0.30 -13.02 7.05
C ASN A 138 -1.43 -11.98 6.91
N THR A 139 -1.04 -10.72 6.67
CA THR A 139 -1.99 -9.62 6.53
C THR A 139 -2.74 -9.73 5.22
N GLN A 140 -3.92 -9.11 5.16
CA GLN A 140 -4.82 -9.15 4.00
C GLN A 140 -5.12 -7.76 3.49
N VAL A 141 -5.65 -7.64 2.28
CA VAL A 141 -6.10 -6.37 1.71
C VAL A 141 -7.32 -6.56 0.83
N ASP A 142 -8.28 -5.63 0.96
CA ASP A 142 -9.43 -5.57 0.07
C ASP A 142 -8.98 -5.15 -1.35
N LEU A 143 -8.95 -6.14 -2.24
CA LEU A 143 -8.59 -5.96 -3.66
C LEU A 143 -9.52 -4.98 -4.37
N LYS A 144 -10.80 -4.88 -3.98
CA LYS A 144 -11.75 -3.94 -4.58
C LYS A 144 -11.32 -2.51 -4.29
N ARG A 145 -10.92 -2.22 -3.04
CA ARG A 145 -10.42 -0.89 -2.64
C ARG A 145 -9.11 -0.53 -3.36
N VAL A 146 -8.24 -1.50 -3.60
CA VAL A 146 -7.03 -1.31 -4.40
C VAL A 146 -7.39 -0.94 -5.84
N ASN A 147 -8.31 -1.68 -6.45
CA ASN A 147 -8.77 -1.42 -7.80
C ASN A 147 -9.44 -0.04 -7.94
N GLU A 148 -10.33 0.32 -7.02
CA GLU A 148 -10.98 1.63 -6.96
C GLU A 148 -9.96 2.78 -6.81
N ALA A 149 -8.94 2.60 -5.97
CA ALA A 149 -7.87 3.60 -5.81
C ALA A 149 -7.08 3.79 -7.11
N ILE A 150 -6.72 2.70 -7.79
CA ILE A 150 -6.02 2.76 -9.09
C ILE A 150 -6.90 3.46 -10.12
N LEU A 151 -8.17 3.06 -10.26
CA LEU A 151 -9.12 3.67 -11.19
C LEU A 151 -9.33 5.15 -10.91
N SER A 152 -9.20 5.60 -9.66
CA SER A 152 -9.30 7.02 -9.29
C SER A 152 -8.08 7.86 -9.69
N LEU A 153 -6.92 7.24 -9.93
CA LEU A 153 -5.69 7.92 -10.35
C LEU A 153 -5.30 7.63 -11.80
N CYS A 154 -5.86 6.58 -12.42
CA CYS A 154 -5.50 6.18 -13.78
C CYS A 154 -6.13 7.12 -14.82
N LYS A 155 -5.35 7.49 -15.84
CA LYS A 155 -5.78 8.36 -16.94
C LYS A 155 -6.46 7.61 -18.10
N ASP A 156 -6.21 6.30 -18.24
CA ASP A 156 -6.59 5.49 -19.41
C ASP A 156 -7.67 4.44 -19.09
N VAL A 157 -8.72 4.81 -18.36
CA VAL A 157 -9.92 3.96 -18.27
C VAL A 157 -10.71 4.20 -19.55
N ILE A 158 -10.58 3.27 -20.51
CA ILE A 158 -11.39 3.22 -21.73
C ILE A 158 -12.85 2.93 -21.36
#